data_AF-K0VFH8-F1
#
_entry.id   AF-K0VFH8-F1
#
_cell.length_a   1.000
_cell.length_b   1.000
_cell.length_c   1.000
_cell.angle_alpha   90.00
_cell.angle_beta   90.00
_cell.angle_gamma   90.00
#
_symmetry.space_group_name_H-M   'P 1'
#
loop_
_entity.id
_entity.type
_entity.pdbx_description
1 polymer ?
#
loop_
_entity_poly.entity_id
_entity_poly.type
_entity_poly.pdbx_seq_one_letter_code
_entity_poly.pdbx_strand_id
1 'polypeptide(L)'
;MSPKKTTLKPARNVPASTKTPPDPGSLRGVANWKEASQWLRARGIEDIECITPDLAGVPRGKMMPSSKFTSNTSLALPSAIYRHTISGEYPDETESFRYEPRDSDLKLMPDLSTLSVVPWESDPTAQVICDIV
;
A
#
# COMPACT_ATOMS: atom_id res chain seq x y z
N MET A 1 -14.86 49.09 -26.08
CA MET A 1 -15.38 48.47 -24.84
C MET A 1 -14.60 47.20 -24.60
N SER A 2 -13.75 47.17 -23.56
CA SER A 2 -13.03 45.96 -23.14
C SER A 2 -13.37 45.70 -21.68
N PRO A 3 -13.88 44.50 -21.31
CA PRO A 3 -14.24 44.23 -19.92
C PRO A 3 -12.98 43.98 -19.08
N LYS A 4 -12.88 44.68 -17.95
CA LYS A 4 -11.83 44.47 -16.95
C LYS A 4 -11.97 43.06 -16.34
N LYS A 5 -10.92 42.24 -16.44
CA LYS A 5 -10.82 40.95 -15.73
C LYS A 5 -10.75 41.21 -14.22
N THR A 6 -11.80 40.84 -13.50
CA THR A 6 -11.78 40.77 -12.03
C THR A 6 -10.89 39.59 -11.62
N THR A 7 -9.79 39.87 -10.95
CA THR A 7 -8.90 38.86 -10.37
C THR A 7 -9.60 38.16 -9.21
N LEU A 8 -9.80 36.85 -9.34
CA LEU A 8 -10.25 35.97 -8.26
C LEU A 8 -9.19 35.95 -7.16
N LYS A 9 -9.59 36.27 -5.93
CA LYS A 9 -8.74 36.14 -4.74
C LYS A 9 -8.40 34.66 -4.53
N PRO A 10 -7.15 34.31 -4.20
CA PRO A 10 -6.80 32.92 -3.93
C PRO A 10 -7.57 32.44 -2.69
N ALA A 11 -8.12 31.22 -2.79
CA ALA A 11 -8.77 30.54 -1.69
C ALA A 11 -7.80 30.41 -0.52
N ARG A 12 -8.27 30.80 0.67
CA ARG A 12 -7.54 30.65 1.93
C ARG A 12 -7.41 29.15 2.22
N ASN A 13 -6.23 28.58 1.99
CA ASN A 13 -5.91 27.22 2.43
C ASN A 13 -6.05 27.17 3.96
N VAL A 14 -7.06 26.46 4.42
CA VAL A 14 -7.27 26.15 5.83
C VAL A 14 -6.21 25.12 6.24
N PRO A 15 -5.34 25.38 7.21
CA PRO A 15 -4.44 24.35 7.70
C PRO A 15 -5.27 23.28 8.42
N ALA A 16 -5.22 22.03 7.97
CA ALA A 16 -5.78 20.90 8.68
C ALA A 16 -4.96 20.67 9.96
N SER A 17 -5.34 21.34 11.06
CA SER A 17 -4.82 21.01 12.38
C SER A 17 -5.44 19.68 12.81
N THR A 18 -4.81 18.59 12.44
CA THR A 18 -5.06 17.28 13.05
C THR A 18 -3.97 17.06 14.08
N LYS A 19 -4.36 17.09 15.37
CA LYS A 19 -3.47 16.71 16.45
C LYS A 19 -2.96 15.30 16.16
N THR A 20 -1.66 15.14 15.92
CA THR A 20 -1.03 13.82 15.77
C THR A 20 -1.40 12.98 16.99
N PRO A 21 -2.04 11.81 16.82
CA PRO A 21 -2.38 10.96 17.95
C PRO A 21 -1.10 10.57 18.70
N PRO A 22 -1.16 10.38 20.04
CA PRO A 22 -0.01 9.93 20.80
C PRO A 22 0.52 8.60 20.25
N ASP A 23 1.85 8.51 20.15
CA ASP A 23 2.53 7.32 19.65
C ASP A 23 2.17 6.11 20.52
N PRO A 24 1.65 5.02 19.93
CA PRO A 24 1.38 3.78 20.67
C PRO A 24 2.62 3.13 21.30
N GLY A 25 3.82 3.64 21.06
CA GLY A 25 5.07 3.23 21.73
C GLY A 25 5.73 1.99 21.14
N SER A 26 5.02 1.27 20.27
CA SER A 26 5.59 0.16 19.49
C SER A 26 6.32 0.69 18.25
N LEU A 27 7.60 0.34 18.10
CA LEU A 27 8.39 0.67 16.92
C LEU A 27 7.95 -0.12 15.68
N ARG A 28 7.42 -1.34 15.86
CA ARG A 28 7.01 -2.26 14.81
C ARG A 28 5.87 -3.14 15.30
N GLY A 29 4.93 -3.45 14.42
CA GLY A 29 3.84 -4.37 14.68
C GLY A 29 2.77 -3.82 15.61
N VAL A 30 1.55 -4.29 15.40
CA VAL A 30 0.36 -3.96 16.19
C VAL A 30 -0.57 -5.17 16.27
N ALA A 31 -1.43 -5.21 17.29
CA ALA A 31 -2.27 -6.40 17.54
C ALA A 31 -3.53 -6.44 16.67
N ASN A 32 -4.02 -5.29 16.20
CA ASN A 32 -5.31 -5.19 15.52
C ASN A 32 -5.41 -3.95 14.62
N TRP A 33 -6.45 -3.90 13.80
CA TRP A 33 -6.71 -2.83 12.83
C TRP A 33 -6.91 -1.44 13.45
N LYS A 34 -7.44 -1.37 14.68
CA LYS A 34 -7.61 -0.08 15.39
C LYS A 34 -6.26 0.51 15.76
N GLU A 35 -5.37 -0.33 16.29
CA GLU A 35 -3.98 0.04 16.59
C GLU A 35 -3.20 0.36 15.32
N ALA A 36 -3.35 -0.42 14.24
CA ALA A 36 -2.72 -0.13 12.94
C ALA A 36 -3.09 1.26 12.44
N SER A 37 -4.38 1.59 12.50
CA SER A 37 -4.88 2.90 12.09
C SER A 37 -4.31 4.04 12.94
N GLN A 38 -4.15 3.84 14.25
CA GLN A 38 -3.52 4.82 15.13
C GLN A 38 -2.01 4.94 14.87
N TRP A 39 -1.33 3.81 14.69
CA TRP A 39 0.10 3.71 14.47
C TRP A 39 0.52 4.44 13.19
N LEU A 40 -0.22 4.22 12.09
CA LEU A 40 0.00 4.88 10.81
C LEU A 40 -0.22 6.40 10.92
N ARG A 41 -1.32 6.83 11.56
CA ARG A 41 -1.61 8.26 11.75
C ARG A 41 -0.62 8.96 12.67
N ALA A 42 -0.20 8.32 13.76
CA ALA A 42 0.75 8.91 14.71
C ALA A 42 2.12 9.18 14.06
N ARG A 43 2.46 8.43 13.02
CA ARG A 43 3.71 8.55 12.25
C ARG A 43 3.54 9.34 10.95
N GLY A 44 2.34 9.82 10.65
CA GLY A 44 2.06 10.55 9.41
C GLY A 44 2.24 9.71 8.14
N ILE A 45 2.08 8.38 8.23
CA ILE A 45 2.27 7.47 7.10
C ILE A 45 1.16 7.70 6.07
N GLU A 46 1.55 8.03 4.84
CA GLU A 46 0.65 8.30 3.72
C GLU A 46 0.46 7.05 2.86
N ASP A 47 1.52 6.29 2.66
CA ASP A 47 1.53 5.09 1.84
C ASP A 47 1.97 3.84 2.60
N ILE A 48 1.45 2.69 2.16
CA ILE A 48 1.81 1.39 2.69
C ILE A 48 2.12 0.39 1.58
N GLU A 49 3.25 -0.28 1.73
CA GLU A 49 3.69 -1.40 0.91
C GLU A 49 3.18 -2.71 1.51
N CYS A 50 2.29 -3.38 0.79
CA CYS A 50 1.82 -4.71 1.15
C CYS A 50 2.66 -5.73 0.38
N ILE A 51 3.53 -6.45 1.08
CA ILE A 51 4.60 -7.27 0.49
C ILE A 51 4.33 -8.75 0.74
N THR A 52 4.53 -9.58 -0.27
CA THR A 52 4.37 -11.03 -0.24
C THR A 52 5.46 -11.67 -1.10
N PRO A 53 6.12 -12.75 -0.64
CA PRO A 53 7.11 -13.43 -1.46
C PRO A 53 6.44 -14.24 -2.58
N ASP A 54 7.07 -14.31 -3.75
CA ASP A 54 6.74 -15.32 -4.77
C ASP A 54 7.45 -16.66 -4.52
N LEU A 55 7.26 -17.64 -5.41
CA LEU A 55 7.85 -18.98 -5.29
C LEU A 55 9.38 -18.99 -5.28
N ALA A 56 10.02 -17.97 -5.86
CA ALA A 56 11.47 -17.80 -5.85
C ALA A 56 11.96 -16.95 -4.66
N GLY A 57 11.05 -16.48 -3.80
CA GLY A 57 11.35 -15.59 -2.68
C GLY A 57 11.52 -14.13 -3.09
N VAL A 58 11.17 -13.75 -4.32
CA VAL A 58 11.23 -12.35 -4.75
C VAL A 58 10.05 -11.59 -4.11
N PRO A 59 10.29 -10.44 -3.47
CA PRO A 59 9.20 -9.65 -2.90
C PRO A 59 8.32 -9.10 -4.02
N ARG A 60 7.04 -9.49 -4.01
CA ARG A 60 5.95 -8.95 -4.82
C ARG A 60 5.00 -8.21 -3.92
N GLY A 61 4.12 -7.39 -4.48
CA GLY A 61 3.26 -6.60 -3.62
C GLY A 61 2.47 -5.52 -4.32
N LYS A 62 1.78 -4.75 -3.49
CA LYS A 62 1.01 -3.59 -3.90
C LYS A 62 1.29 -2.44 -2.95
N MET A 63 1.59 -1.27 -3.52
CA MET A 63 1.62 -0.02 -2.78
C MET A 63 0.24 0.63 -2.82
N MET A 64 -0.22 1.18 -1.70
CA MET A 64 -1.49 1.91 -1.63
C MET A 64 -1.53 2.93 -0.50
N PRO A 65 -2.45 3.89 -0.53
CA PRO A 65 -2.60 4.84 0.56
C PRO A 65 -3.01 4.16 1.88
N SER A 66 -2.45 4.61 3.00
CA SER A 66 -2.72 4.10 4.35
C SER A 66 -4.21 4.23 4.74
N SER A 67 -4.88 5.27 4.25
CA SER A 67 -6.33 5.48 4.40
C SER A 67 -7.16 4.39 3.72
N LYS A 68 -6.71 3.87 2.57
CA LYS A 68 -7.37 2.79 1.84
C LYS A 68 -7.06 1.44 2.48
N PHE A 69 -5.84 1.23 2.97
CA PHE A 69 -5.44 0.02 3.70
C PHE A 69 -6.25 -0.21 4.97
N THR A 70 -6.55 0.86 5.71
CA THR A 70 -7.34 0.79 6.95
C THR A 70 -8.85 0.82 6.72
N SER A 71 -9.29 1.06 5.48
CA SER A 71 -10.69 0.91 5.08
C SER A 71 -11.02 -0.58 4.86
N ASN A 72 -12.30 -0.97 4.91
CA ASN A 72 -12.77 -2.33 4.57
C ASN A 72 -12.61 -2.67 3.06
N THR A 73 -11.53 -2.24 2.42
CA THR A 73 -11.20 -2.57 1.05
C THR A 73 -10.46 -3.90 1.01
N SER A 74 -10.86 -4.78 0.08
CA SER A 74 -10.11 -6.01 -0.17
C SER A 74 -8.76 -5.68 -0.81
N LEU A 75 -7.68 -6.14 -0.18
CA LEU A 75 -6.34 -6.10 -0.74
C LEU A 75 -6.17 -7.33 -1.65
N ALA A 76 -5.81 -7.10 -2.91
CA ALA A 76 -5.68 -8.16 -3.89
C ALA A 76 -4.59 -7.85 -4.93
N LEU A 77 -4.03 -8.92 -5.49
CA LEU A 77 -3.05 -8.92 -6.56
C LEU A 77 -3.49 -9.88 -7.68
N PRO A 78 -3.20 -9.55 -8.95
CA PRO A 78 -3.40 -10.49 -10.05
C PRO A 78 -2.53 -11.74 -9.86
N SER A 79 -3.08 -12.92 -10.15
CA SER A 79 -2.35 -14.18 -10.02
C SER A 79 -1.10 -14.26 -10.91
N ALA A 80 -1.06 -13.50 -12.01
CA ALA A 80 0.03 -13.52 -12.97
C ALA A 80 1.38 -13.07 -12.38
N ILE A 81 1.38 -12.28 -11.31
CA ILE A 81 2.63 -11.82 -10.67
C ILE A 81 3.45 -12.97 -10.08
N TYR A 82 2.79 -14.09 -9.72
CA TYR A 82 3.45 -15.30 -9.23
C TYR A 82 4.03 -16.19 -10.34
N ARG A 83 3.81 -15.81 -11.60
CA ARG A 83 4.32 -16.52 -12.77
C ARG A 83 5.45 -15.79 -13.46
N HIS A 84 5.88 -14.64 -12.90
CA HIS A 84 7.05 -13.93 -13.39
C HIS A 84 8.32 -14.73 -13.14
N THR A 85 9.27 -14.61 -14.07
CA THR A 85 10.63 -15.07 -13.82
C THR A 85 11.29 -14.24 -12.72
N ILE A 86 12.45 -14.71 -12.25
CA ILE A 86 13.28 -13.95 -11.28
C ILE A 86 13.71 -12.59 -11.88
N SER A 87 13.89 -12.51 -13.20
CA SER A 87 14.17 -11.25 -13.91
C SER A 87 12.94 -10.33 -14.02
N GLY A 88 11.75 -10.79 -13.62
CA GLY A 88 10.50 -10.02 -13.72
C GLY A 88 9.83 -10.09 -15.09
N GLU A 89 10.29 -10.97 -15.97
CA GLU A 89 9.70 -11.19 -17.29
C GLU A 89 8.57 -12.21 -17.22
N TYR A 90 7.68 -12.15 -18.22
CA TYR A 90 6.67 -13.18 -18.42
C TYR A 90 7.31 -14.34 -19.20
N PRO A 91 7.33 -15.57 -18.68
CA PRO A 91 7.73 -16.73 -19.46
C PRO A 91 6.84 -16.91 -20.70
N ASP A 92 7.43 -17.33 -21.81
CA ASP A 92 6.71 -17.69 -23.02
C ASP A 92 5.78 -18.89 -22.76
N GLU A 93 4.58 -18.84 -23.35
CA GLU A 93 3.65 -19.95 -23.24
C GLU A 93 4.14 -21.18 -24.03
N THR A 94 4.09 -22.36 -23.41
CA THR A 94 4.49 -23.64 -24.03
C THR A 94 3.36 -24.66 -23.94
N GLU A 95 3.46 -25.81 -24.63
CA GLU A 95 2.42 -26.85 -24.53
C GLU A 95 2.12 -27.29 -23.08
N SER A 96 3.12 -27.20 -22.19
CA SER A 96 2.99 -27.53 -20.77
C SER A 96 2.72 -26.33 -19.85
N PHE A 97 2.75 -25.10 -20.37
CA PHE A 97 2.56 -23.88 -19.59
C PHE A 97 1.69 -22.85 -20.35
N ARG A 98 0.56 -22.50 -19.74
CA ARG A 98 -0.36 -21.45 -20.22
C ARG A 98 -0.73 -20.54 -19.06
N TYR A 99 -0.94 -19.26 -19.34
CA TYR A 99 -1.52 -18.36 -18.38
C TYR A 99 -3.00 -18.63 -18.19
N GLU A 100 -3.50 -18.36 -16.99
CA GLU A 100 -4.94 -18.37 -16.72
C GLU A 100 -5.59 -17.23 -17.51
N PRO A 101 -6.52 -17.49 -18.44
CA PRO A 101 -7.08 -16.44 -19.29
C PRO A 101 -7.80 -15.32 -18.52
N ARG A 102 -8.28 -15.63 -17.31
CA ARG A 102 -8.99 -14.69 -16.45
C ARG A 102 -8.10 -13.92 -15.50
N ASP A 103 -6.86 -14.35 -15.31
CA ASP A 103 -5.91 -13.84 -14.32
C ASP A 103 -6.60 -13.38 -13.02
N SER A 104 -7.26 -14.32 -12.34
CA SER A 104 -8.10 -13.97 -11.20
C SER A 104 -7.28 -13.39 -10.05
N ASP A 105 -7.86 -12.40 -9.38
CA ASP A 105 -7.24 -11.75 -8.24
C ASP A 105 -7.11 -12.70 -7.05
N LEU A 106 -5.91 -12.73 -6.46
CA LEU A 106 -5.61 -13.41 -5.20
C LEU A 106 -5.74 -12.43 -4.04
N LYS A 107 -6.32 -12.87 -2.93
CA LYS A 107 -6.51 -12.02 -1.76
C LYS A 107 -5.22 -11.98 -0.95
N LEU A 108 -4.85 -10.78 -0.51
CA LEU A 108 -3.76 -10.57 0.42
C LEU A 108 -4.31 -10.33 1.82
N MET A 109 -3.76 -11.06 2.78
CA MET A 109 -4.07 -10.96 4.19
C MET A 109 -2.85 -10.39 4.92
N PRO A 110 -2.88 -9.10 5.30
CA PRO A 110 -1.75 -8.48 5.98
C PRO A 110 -1.60 -8.99 7.42
N ASP A 111 -0.37 -9.38 7.77
CA ASP A 111 0.02 -9.64 9.15
C ASP A 111 0.45 -8.33 9.82
N LEU A 112 -0.47 -7.76 10.60
CA LEU A 112 -0.26 -6.49 11.29
C LEU A 112 0.88 -6.52 12.31
N SER A 113 1.32 -7.70 12.76
CA SER A 113 2.48 -7.84 13.66
C SER A 113 3.80 -7.48 12.96
N THR A 114 3.82 -7.45 11.63
CA THR A 114 5.00 -7.14 10.81
C THR A 114 5.10 -5.67 10.39
N LEU A 115 4.08 -4.86 10.73
CA LEU A 115 3.99 -3.46 10.32
C LEU A 115 5.25 -2.68 10.73
N SER A 116 5.87 -1.95 9.80
CA SER A 116 7.06 -1.15 10.14
C SER A 116 7.26 0.01 9.18
N VAL A 117 8.01 1.04 9.61
CA VAL A 117 8.36 2.19 8.76
C VAL A 117 9.44 1.76 7.78
N VAL A 118 9.35 2.24 6.54
CA VAL A 118 10.38 2.09 5.51
C VAL A 118 11.38 3.26 5.65
N PRO A 119 12.58 3.06 6.20
CA PRO A 119 13.44 4.17 6.65
C PRO A 119 14.21 4.86 5.52
N TRP A 120 14.27 4.24 4.33
CA TRP A 120 14.97 4.80 3.17
C TRP A 120 14.03 5.56 2.23
N GLU A 121 12.72 5.48 2.42
CA GLU A 121 11.78 6.20 1.57
C GLU A 121 11.71 7.69 1.95
N SER A 122 11.59 8.54 0.93
CA SER A 122 11.52 9.99 1.15
C SER A 122 10.13 10.40 1.65
N ASP A 123 9.10 9.76 1.10
CA ASP A 123 7.71 9.96 1.52
C ASP A 123 7.39 9.06 2.72
N PRO A 124 6.58 9.53 3.70
CA PRO A 124 6.21 8.74 4.88
C PRO A 124 5.53 7.39 4.52
N THR A 125 6.34 6.34 4.49
CA THR A 125 5.92 5.02 3.99
C THR A 125 6.09 3.95 5.07
N ALA A 126 5.11 3.05 5.16
CA ALA A 126 5.20 1.84 5.96
C ALA A 126 5.17 0.60 5.07
N GLN A 127 5.57 -0.54 5.61
CA GLN A 127 5.45 -1.84 4.98
C GLN A 127 4.76 -2.83 5.91
N VAL A 128 4.09 -3.81 5.32
CA VAL A 128 3.46 -4.94 6.00
C VAL A 128 3.62 -6.20 5.15
N ILE A 129 3.93 -7.32 5.80
CA ILE A 129 3.99 -8.62 5.15
C ILE A 129 2.57 -9.17 5.03
N CYS A 130 2.25 -9.75 3.88
CA CYS A 130 0.97 -10.33 3.57
C CYS A 130 1.10 -11.80 3.22
N ASP A 131 0.18 -12.59 3.76
CA ASP A 131 -0.10 -13.93 3.26
C ASP A 131 -1.05 -13.86 2.07
N ILE A 132 -1.00 -14.87 1.21
CA ILE A 132 -1.92 -15.04 0.09
C ILE A 132 -2.94 -16.09 0.49
N VAL A 133 -4.23 -15.80 0.29
CA VAL A 133 -5.34 -16.73 0.57
C VAL A 133 -6.34 -16.83 -0.57
#